data_AF-A0A537C4D8-F1
#
_entry.id   AF-A0A537C4D8-F1
#
_cell.length_a   1.000
_cell.length_b   1.000
_cell.length_c   1.000
_cell.angle_alpha   90.00
_cell.angle_beta   90.00
_cell.angle_gamma   90.00
#
_symmetry.space_group_name_H-M   'P 1'
#
loop_
_entity.id
_entity.type
_entity.pdbx_description
1 polymer ?
#
loop_
_entity_poly.entity_id
_entity_poly.type
_entity_poly.pdbx_seq_one_letter_code
_entity_poly.pdbx_strand_id
1 'polypeptide(L)'
;MAYEKTLKLVTNLDRGAIEAKIAEIRDSARSSQLAELVSLLSGVEGLPRAQVEARVKSALKWLADKPQHNSLLARLELVELNLPNLK
;
A
#
# COMPACT_ATOMS: atom_id res chain seq x y z
N MET A 1 15.33 -4.68 21.08
CA MET A 1 13.86 -4.65 20.93
C MET A 1 13.53 -5.28 19.58
N ALA A 2 12.91 -6.46 19.61
CA ALA A 2 12.78 -7.37 18.47
C ALA A 2 11.80 -6.86 17.41
N TYR A 3 12.26 -6.66 16.18
CA TYR A 3 11.45 -6.38 15.00
C TYR A 3 11.15 -7.65 14.17
N GLU A 4 11.26 -8.83 14.80
CA GLU A 4 10.86 -10.13 14.22
C GLU A 4 9.35 -10.38 14.34
N LYS A 5 8.52 -9.35 14.11
CA LYS A 5 7.12 -9.59 13.75
C LYS A 5 7.10 -9.97 12.28
N THR A 6 7.45 -11.23 12.05
CA THR A 6 6.69 -12.15 11.20
C THR A 6 5.99 -11.42 10.05
N LEU A 7 6.65 -11.43 8.89
CA LEU A 7 5.99 -11.43 7.59
C LEU A 7 5.07 -12.67 7.51
N LYS A 8 4.12 -12.84 8.45
CA LYS A 8 2.96 -13.71 8.25
C LYS A 8 2.32 -13.12 7.02
N LEU A 9 2.29 -13.90 5.95
CA LEU A 9 1.51 -13.64 4.75
C LEU A 9 0.14 -13.15 5.19
N VAL A 10 -0.06 -11.83 5.24
CA VAL A 10 -1.27 -11.24 5.80
C VAL A 10 -2.28 -11.25 4.67
N THR A 11 -2.97 -12.37 4.52
CA THR A 11 -4.14 -12.52 3.64
C THR A 11 -5.45 -12.19 4.37
N ASN A 12 -5.35 -11.67 5.59
CA ASN A 12 -6.48 -11.31 6.43
C ASN A 12 -6.24 -9.94 7.13
N LEU A 13 -5.83 -8.94 6.35
CA LEU A 13 -5.73 -7.56 6.87
C LEU A 13 -7.13 -6.98 7.05
N ASP A 14 -7.46 -6.56 8.28
CA ASP A 14 -8.62 -5.70 8.55
C ASP A 14 -8.40 -4.28 8.01
N ARG A 15 -9.46 -3.47 7.92
CA ARG A 15 -9.39 -2.08 7.44
C ARG A 15 -8.25 -1.28 8.05
N GLY A 16 -8.10 -1.30 9.37
CA GLY A 16 -7.03 -0.57 10.05
C GLY A 16 -5.62 -1.06 9.66
N ALA A 17 -5.47 -2.37 9.40
CA ALA A 17 -4.20 -2.94 9.00
C ALA A 17 -3.88 -2.63 7.52
N ILE A 18 -4.90 -2.58 6.65
CA ILE A 18 -4.77 -2.12 5.26
C ILE A 18 -4.33 -0.66 5.23
N GLU A 19 -5.02 0.20 5.98
CA GLU A 19 -4.71 1.64 6.07
C GLU A 19 -3.28 1.86 6.62
N ALA A 20 -2.89 1.12 7.68
CA ALA A 20 -1.53 1.15 8.20
C ALA A 20 -0.49 0.73 7.15
N LYS A 21 -0.76 -0.31 6.36
CA LYS A 21 0.13 -0.76 5.28
C LYS A 21 0.29 0.31 4.21
N ILE A 22 -0.80 0.96 3.82
CA ILE A 22 -0.74 2.04 2.82
C ILE A 22 0.05 3.23 3.38
N ALA A 23 -0.13 3.56 4.66
CA ALA A 23 0.68 4.58 5.34
C ALA A 23 2.18 4.22 5.35
N GLU A 24 2.55 2.96 5.64
CA GLU A 24 3.95 2.50 5.55
C GLU A 24 4.53 2.61 4.13
N ILE A 25 3.73 2.28 3.10
CA ILE A 25 4.15 2.41 1.70
C ILE A 25 4.31 3.89 1.34
N ARG A 26 3.42 4.76 1.81
CA ARG A 26 3.49 6.22 1.65
C ARG A 26 4.75 6.79 2.31
N ASP A 27 5.09 6.39 3.53
CA ASP A 27 6.33 6.84 4.18
C ASP A 27 7.58 6.31 3.47
N SER A 28 7.57 5.06 3.01
CA SER A 28 8.65 4.50 2.19
C SER A 28 8.81 5.27 0.87
N ALA A 29 7.70 5.59 0.20
CA ALA A 29 7.66 6.40 -1.00
C ALA A 29 8.21 7.81 -0.76
N ARG A 30 7.86 8.45 0.37
CA ARG A 30 8.40 9.74 0.79
C ARG A 30 9.91 9.67 0.98
N SER A 31 10.41 8.62 1.63
CA SER A 31 11.86 8.41 1.82
C SER A 31 12.59 8.17 0.50
N SER A 32 11.93 7.57 -0.49
CA SER A 32 12.46 7.41 -1.86
C SER A 32 12.22 8.64 -2.75
N GLN A 33 11.76 9.77 -2.19
CA GLN A 33 11.45 11.01 -2.91
C GLN A 33 10.37 10.85 -4.02
N LEU A 34 9.48 9.87 -3.87
CA LEU A 34 8.37 9.58 -4.80
C LEU A 34 7.13 10.38 -4.42
N ALA A 35 7.19 11.71 -4.57
CA ALA A 35 6.11 12.61 -4.19
C ALA A 35 4.77 12.26 -4.87
N GLU A 36 4.82 11.78 -6.12
CA GLU A 36 3.62 11.40 -6.87
C GLU A 36 2.92 10.17 -6.26
N LEU A 37 3.70 9.16 -5.87
CA LEU A 37 3.18 7.97 -5.18
C LEU A 37 2.61 8.33 -3.80
N VAL A 38 3.29 9.22 -3.07
CA VAL A 38 2.79 9.75 -1.79
C VAL A 38 1.44 10.45 -1.98
N SER A 39 1.30 11.24 -3.04
CA SER A 39 0.06 11.95 -3.34
C SER A 39 -1.07 10.99 -3.72
N LEU A 40 -0.79 9.94 -4.51
CA LEU A 40 -1.77 8.92 -4.90
C LEU A 40 -2.32 8.14 -3.70
N LEU A 41 -1.46 7.85 -2.73
CA LEU A 41 -1.80 7.11 -1.51
C LEU A 41 -2.20 8.04 -0.35
N SER A 42 -2.24 9.35 -0.57
CA SER A 42 -2.68 10.30 0.44
C SER A 42 -4.20 10.25 0.60
N GLY A 43 -4.68 10.36 1.84
CA GLY A 43 -6.12 10.41 2.14
C GLY A 43 -6.92 9.17 1.75
N VAL A 44 -6.28 7.99 1.67
CA VAL A 44 -6.97 6.69 1.46
C VAL A 44 -7.68 6.21 2.73
N GLU A 45 -7.26 6.73 3.88
CA GLU A 45 -7.71 6.37 5.22
C GLU A 45 -9.19 6.76 5.37
N GLY A 46 -10.06 5.78 5.70
CA GLY A 46 -11.50 5.98 5.81
C GLY A 46 -12.28 5.99 4.49
N LEU A 47 -11.63 5.83 3.33
CA LEU A 47 -12.35 5.77 2.05
C LEU A 47 -13.11 4.45 1.86
N PRO A 48 -14.13 4.43 0.98
CA PRO A 48 -14.77 3.21 0.52
C PRO A 48 -13.77 2.32 -0.22
N ARG A 49 -13.94 1.00 -0.10
CA ARG A 49 -13.09 -0.01 -0.76
C ARG A 49 -12.82 0.32 -2.23
N ALA A 50 -13.85 0.65 -3.01
CA ALA A 50 -13.72 0.95 -4.43
C ALA A 50 -12.78 2.14 -4.72
N GLN A 51 -12.79 3.16 -3.86
CA GLN A 51 -11.89 4.31 -4.00
C GLN A 51 -10.45 3.96 -3.60
N VAL A 52 -10.28 3.17 -2.53
CA VAL A 52 -8.97 2.66 -2.14
C VAL A 52 -8.38 1.81 -3.27
N GLU A 53 -9.18 0.91 -3.85
CA GLU A 53 -8.80 0.06 -4.98
C GLU A 53 -8.39 0.88 -6.20
N ALA A 54 -9.16 1.90 -6.57
CA ALA A 54 -8.79 2.79 -7.67
C ALA A 54 -7.43 3.45 -7.44
N ARG A 55 -7.17 3.97 -6.23
CA ARG A 55 -5.90 4.62 -5.88
C ARG A 55 -4.72 3.65 -5.85
N VAL A 56 -4.93 2.47 -5.27
CA VAL A 56 -3.93 1.39 -5.23
C VAL A 56 -3.58 0.94 -6.64
N LYS A 57 -4.56 0.71 -7.52
CA LYS A 57 -4.33 0.37 -8.93
C LYS A 57 -3.60 1.47 -9.70
N SER A 58 -3.95 2.74 -9.49
CA SER A 58 -3.22 3.86 -10.08
C SER A 58 -1.76 3.90 -9.64
N ALA A 59 -1.50 3.68 -8.35
CA ALA A 59 -0.16 3.61 -7.79
C ALA A 59 0.63 2.39 -8.29
N LEU A 60 -0.01 1.22 -8.45
CA LEU A 60 0.60 0.02 -9.05
C LEU A 60 1.01 0.28 -10.50
N LYS A 61 0.11 0.86 -11.30
CA LYS A 61 0.41 1.21 -12.69
C LYS A 61 1.61 2.17 -12.77
N TRP A 62 1.64 3.17 -11.88
CA TRP A 62 2.74 4.12 -11.83
C TRP A 62 4.09 3.51 -11.40
N LEU A 63 4.05 2.51 -10.50
CA LEU A 63 5.20 1.74 -10.05
C LEU A 63 5.65 0.71 -11.08
N ALA A 64 4.74 0.19 -11.91
CA ALA A 64 5.05 -0.76 -12.97
C ALA A 64 6.03 -0.17 -14.00
N ASP A 65 5.96 1.14 -14.25
CA ASP A 65 6.92 1.86 -15.09
C ASP A 65 8.30 2.06 -14.41
N LYS A 66 8.46 1.67 -13.13
CA LYS A 66 9.66 1.95 -12.31
C LYS A 66 10.17 0.69 -11.60
N PRO A 67 10.89 -0.20 -12.30
CA PRO A 67 11.38 -1.47 -11.73
C PRO A 67 12.34 -1.28 -10.55
N GLN A 68 12.99 -0.11 -10.44
CA GLN A 68 13.81 0.28 -9.29
C GLN A 68 13.04 0.40 -7.96
N HIS A 69 11.71 0.44 -7.99
CA HIS A 69 10.84 0.45 -6.82
C HIS A 69 10.04 -0.86 -6.65
N ASN A 70 10.54 -1.97 -7.19
CA ASN A 70 9.86 -3.28 -7.12
C ASN A 70 9.49 -3.72 -5.68
N SER A 71 10.28 -3.32 -4.68
CA SER A 71 9.94 -3.58 -3.27
C SER A 71 8.66 -2.84 -2.82
N LEU A 72 8.41 -1.64 -3.33
CA LEU A 72 7.15 -0.91 -3.07
C LEU A 72 6.00 -1.53 -3.86
N LEU A 73 6.25 -1.94 -5.10
CA LEU A 73 5.26 -2.65 -5.93
C LEU A 73 4.74 -3.90 -5.21
N ALA A 74 5.63 -4.79 -4.75
CA ALA A 74 5.24 -6.00 -4.04
C ALA A 74 4.42 -5.73 -2.77
N ARG A 75 4.75 -4.66 -2.01
CA ARG A 75 3.97 -4.26 -0.83
C ARG A 75 2.58 -3.75 -1.20
N LEU A 76 2.48 -3.04 -2.32
CA LEU A 76 1.24 -2.47 -2.82
C LEU A 76 0.32 -3.56 -3.43
N GLU A 77 0.89 -4.57 -4.10
CA GLU A 77 0.17 -5.76 -4.54
C GLU A 77 -0.40 -6.55 -3.36
N LEU A 78 0.35 -6.68 -2.26
CA LEU A 78 -0.17 -7.28 -1.03
C LEU A 78 -1.37 -6.50 -0.48
N VAL A 79 -1.35 -5.16 -0.56
CA VAL A 79 -2.51 -4.34 -0.20
C VAL A 79 -3.68 -4.65 -1.12
N GLU A 80 -3.48 -4.65 -2.43
CA GLU A 80 -4.52 -4.94 -3.44
C GLU A 80 -5.21 -6.29 -3.18
N LEU A 81 -4.42 -7.34 -2.91
CA LEU A 81 -4.91 -8.68 -2.59
C LEU A 81 -5.78 -8.73 -1.32
N ASN A 82 -5.60 -7.78 -0.41
CA ASN A 82 -6.37 -7.66 0.83
C ASN A 82 -7.53 -6.67 0.75
N LEU A 83 -7.62 -5.83 -0.29
CA LEU A 83 -8.74 -4.90 -0.45
C LEU A 83 -10.12 -5.56 -0.41
N PRO A 84 -10.33 -6.80 -0.92
CA PRO A 84 -11.60 -7.50 -0.76
C PRO A 84 -12.03 -7.72 0.70
N ASN A 85 -11.09 -7.68 1.66
CA ASN A 85 -11.37 -7.79 3.09
C ASN A 85 -11.93 -6.50 3.70
N LEU A 86 -11.89 -5.38 2.97
CA LEU A 86 -12.59 -4.14 3.35
C LEU A 86 -14.11 -4.36 3.19
N LYS A 87 -14.73 -4.87 4.26
CA LYS A 87 -16.19 -4.89 4.44
C LYS A 87 -16.74 -3.49 4.71
#